data_AF-A0A1L9AV03-F1
#
_entry.id   AF-A0A1L9AV03-F1
#
_cell.length_a   1.000
_cell.length_b   1.000
_cell.length_c   1.000
_cell.angle_alpha   90.00
_cell.angle_beta   90.00
_cell.angle_gamma   90.00
#
_symmetry.space_group_name_H-M   'P 1'
#
loop_
_entity.id
_entity.type
_entity.pdbx_description
1 polymer ?
#
loop_
_entity_poly.entity_id
_entity_poly.type
_entity_poly.pdbx_seq_one_letter_code
_entity_poly.pdbx_strand_id
1 'polypeptide(L)'
;MRVKILGGLLAMGLLSVGCGGVVADMNAGAEARGTELTSQEQGLAPSCAPGYTAYDIWDCERMCTGYGNALNRYCYNGTDEYFAGNVRKVCGACY
;
A
#
# COMPACT_ATOMS: atom_id res chain seq x y z
N MET A 1 39.31 39.21 3.11
CA MET A 1 37.87 39.20 2.75
C MET A 1 37.30 37.88 3.29
N ARG A 2 36.58 37.82 4.44
CA ARG A 2 35.12 38.03 4.60
C ARG A 2 34.37 37.56 3.35
N VAL A 3 33.55 36.51 3.37
CA VAL A 3 32.26 36.44 4.08
C VAL A 3 31.88 34.96 4.36
N LYS A 4 31.53 34.65 5.61
CA LYS A 4 30.58 33.59 5.97
C LYS A 4 29.20 34.25 6.00
N ILE A 5 28.20 33.66 5.35
CA ILE A 5 26.73 33.71 5.62
C ILE A 5 26.06 33.08 4.39
N LEU A 6 25.54 31.87 4.54
CA LEU A 6 24.44 31.30 3.77
C LEU A 6 23.92 30.20 4.72
N GLY A 7 22.73 30.25 5.28
CA GLY A 7 21.52 30.94 4.87
C GLY A 7 20.42 30.02 5.41
N GLY A 8 20.23 30.05 6.73
CA GLY A 8 19.12 29.36 7.36
C GLY A 8 17.84 30.12 7.05
N LEU A 9 16.89 29.46 6.40
CA LEU A 9 15.50 29.88 6.33
C LEU A 9 14.65 28.61 6.13
N LEU A 10 14.27 28.02 7.25
CA LEU A 10 13.03 27.26 7.35
C LEU A 10 11.88 28.22 7.04
N ALA A 11 11.07 27.91 6.03
CA ALA A 11 9.74 28.48 5.88
C ALA A 11 8.76 27.35 5.57
N MET A 12 7.94 27.06 6.57
CA MET A 12 6.76 26.23 6.50
C MET A 12 5.83 26.75 5.40
N GLY A 13 5.62 25.98 4.34
CA GLY A 13 4.44 26.08 3.48
C GLY A 13 3.39 25.12 4.04
N LEU A 14 2.52 25.59 4.95
CA LEU A 14 1.17 26.05 4.63
C LEU A 14 0.33 25.00 3.89
N LEU A 15 -0.20 24.09 4.72
CA LEU A 15 -1.55 23.52 4.69
C LEU A 15 -2.45 24.09 3.58
N SER A 16 -2.57 23.33 2.49
CA SER A 16 -3.54 23.58 1.42
C SER A 16 -4.28 22.29 1.07
N VAL A 17 -5.16 21.85 1.96
CA VAL A 17 -6.38 21.14 1.55
C VAL A 17 -7.51 21.51 2.50
N GLY A 18 -8.40 22.39 2.05
CA GLY A 18 -9.73 22.53 2.62
C GLY A 18 -10.68 21.55 1.92
N CYS A 19 -11.66 21.00 2.66
CA CYS A 19 -13.03 20.75 2.18
C CYS A 19 -13.86 20.11 3.31
N GLY A 20 -15.01 20.72 3.64
CA GLY A 20 -16.14 20.12 4.36
C GLY A 20 -15.93 19.90 5.86
N GLY A 21 -16.58 20.61 6.78
CA GLY A 21 -18.02 20.81 6.82
C GLY A 21 -18.59 19.94 7.95
N VAL A 22 -18.78 20.58 9.11
CA VAL A 22 -19.57 20.21 10.30
C VAL A 22 -20.50 18.98 10.19
N VAL A 23 -20.40 18.05 11.17
CA VAL A 23 -21.51 17.67 12.07
C VAL A 23 -20.92 17.23 13.41
N ALA A 24 -21.32 17.90 14.49
CA ALA A 24 -21.17 17.39 15.85
C ALA A 24 -22.33 16.44 16.14
N ASP A 25 -22.05 15.20 16.55
CA ASP A 25 -23.01 14.38 17.28
C ASP A 25 -22.28 13.64 18.39
N MET A 26 -22.60 14.03 19.63
CA MET A 26 -22.26 13.26 20.81
C MET A 26 -23.35 12.21 21.00
N ASN A 27 -23.03 10.93 20.80
CA ASN A 27 -23.69 9.89 21.58
C ASN A 27 -22.85 8.62 21.75
N ALA A 28 -22.95 8.09 22.95
CA ALA A 28 -22.27 6.90 23.45
C ALA A 28 -22.70 5.63 22.70
N GLY A 29 -21.78 4.66 22.62
CA GLY A 29 -22.16 3.30 22.27
C GLY A 29 -21.04 2.48 21.67
N ALA A 30 -20.28 1.82 22.56
CA ALA A 30 -19.88 0.42 22.45
C ALA A 30 -19.07 -0.07 21.21
N GLU A 31 -18.26 -1.08 21.53
CA GLU A 31 -17.77 -2.11 20.60
C GLU A 31 -16.45 -1.81 19.88
N ALA A 32 -15.39 -2.26 20.53
CA ALA A 32 -14.23 -2.81 19.86
C ALA A 32 -14.65 -3.76 18.74
N ARG A 33 -14.57 -3.31 17.49
CA ARG A 33 -14.60 -4.18 16.31
C ARG A 33 -13.72 -3.60 15.22
N GLY A 34 -12.70 -4.39 14.91
CA GLY A 34 -11.94 -4.41 13.66
C GLY A 34 -11.85 -3.11 12.89
N THR A 35 -10.69 -2.46 13.00
CA THR A 35 -10.18 -1.64 11.89
C THR A 35 -9.79 -2.59 10.75
N GLU A 36 -10.75 -3.31 10.18
CA GLU A 36 -10.62 -3.77 8.82
C GLU A 36 -10.67 -2.49 7.99
N LEU A 37 -9.48 -2.04 7.57
CA LEU A 37 -9.34 -1.10 6.47
C LEU A 37 -10.00 -1.74 5.25
N THR A 38 -11.31 -1.57 5.11
CA THR A 38 -12.06 -1.82 3.88
C THR A 38 -11.74 -0.71 2.89
N SER A 39 -10.47 -0.65 2.50
CA SER A 39 -10.03 -0.04 1.26
C SER A 39 -9.39 -1.17 0.45
N GLN A 40 -10.19 -2.21 0.21
CA GLN A 40 -9.97 -3.05 -0.95
C GLN A 40 -10.33 -2.16 -2.14
N GLU A 41 -9.34 -1.45 -2.68
CA GLU A 41 -9.32 -1.20 -4.11
C GLU A 41 -9.48 -2.58 -4.75
N GLN A 42 -10.72 -2.95 -5.09
CA GLN A 42 -11.05 -4.11 -5.91
C GLN A 42 -10.59 -3.81 -7.34
N GLY A 43 -9.29 -3.53 -7.50
CA GLY A 43 -8.62 -3.67 -8.77
C GLY A 43 -8.77 -5.13 -9.18
N LEU A 44 -9.16 -5.37 -10.43
CA LEU A 44 -9.16 -6.69 -11.02
C LEU A 44 -7.84 -7.38 -10.64
N ALA A 45 -7.94 -8.52 -9.94
CA ALA A 45 -6.75 -9.29 -9.58
C ALA A 45 -5.92 -9.53 -10.85
N PRO A 46 -4.58 -9.43 -10.78
CA PRO A 46 -3.74 -9.60 -11.95
C PRO A 46 -4.06 -10.91 -12.66
N SER A 47 -4.15 -10.86 -13.99
CA SER A 47 -4.54 -11.97 -14.85
C SER A 47 -3.47 -12.28 -15.88
N CYS A 48 -3.46 -13.53 -16.35
CA CYS A 48 -2.54 -13.97 -17.38
C CYS A 48 -3.08 -13.67 -18.78
N ALA A 49 -2.18 -13.43 -19.73
CA ALA A 49 -2.52 -13.41 -21.14
C ALA A 49 -3.02 -14.81 -21.60
N PRO A 50 -3.81 -14.90 -22.68
CA PRO A 50 -4.24 -16.19 -23.22
C PRO A 50 -3.05 -17.12 -23.51
N GLY A 51 -3.20 -18.41 -23.18
CA GLY A 51 -2.16 -19.43 -23.36
C GLY A 51 -1.17 -19.55 -22.19
N TYR A 52 -1.26 -18.69 -21.17
CA TYR A 52 -0.49 -18.79 -19.94
C TYR A 52 -1.36 -19.34 -18.80
N THR A 53 -0.75 -20.13 -17.92
CA THR A 53 -1.34 -20.63 -16.69
C THR A 53 -0.88 -19.77 -15.52
N ALA A 54 -1.80 -19.39 -14.64
CA ALA A 54 -1.50 -18.65 -13.42
C ALA A 54 -1.08 -19.59 -12.28
N TYR A 55 -0.11 -19.17 -11.48
CA TYR A 55 0.15 -19.72 -10.16
C TYR A 55 0.58 -18.62 -9.20
N ASP A 56 0.34 -18.84 -7.91
CA ASP A 56 0.55 -17.84 -6.88
C ASP A 56 1.64 -18.30 -5.90
N ILE A 57 2.58 -17.42 -5.59
CA ILE A 57 3.66 -17.65 -4.61
C ILE A 57 3.52 -16.62 -3.50
N TRP A 58 3.66 -17.08 -2.26
CA TRP A 58 3.88 -16.18 -1.14
C TRP A 58 5.36 -15.84 -1.05
N ASP A 59 5.69 -14.55 -1.09
CA ASP A 59 7.03 -13.99 -0.91
C ASP A 59 7.11 -13.10 0.33
N CYS A 60 8.26 -13.15 1.02
CA CYS A 60 8.59 -12.24 2.11
C CYS A 60 9.26 -10.99 1.53
N GLU A 61 8.48 -9.93 1.34
CA GLU A 61 8.97 -8.66 0.77
C GLU A 61 9.15 -7.60 1.86
N ARG A 62 10.04 -6.63 1.61
CA ARG A 62 10.11 -5.43 2.43
C ARG A 62 8.88 -4.56 2.13
N MET A 63 8.05 -4.35 3.13
CA MET A 63 6.80 -3.61 3.01
C MET A 63 6.45 -2.91 4.34
N CYS A 64 5.65 -1.85 4.28
CA CYS A 64 5.27 -1.09 5.47
C CYS A 64 6.54 -0.52 6.17
N THR A 65 6.67 -0.66 7.50
CA THR A 65 7.89 -0.33 8.26
C THR A 65 8.85 -1.51 8.45
N GLY A 66 8.59 -2.66 7.81
CA GLY A 66 9.36 -3.89 8.03
C GLY A 66 9.26 -4.89 6.88
N TYR A 67 9.02 -6.16 7.22
CA TYR A 67 8.73 -7.22 6.25
C TYR A 67 7.24 -7.59 6.33
N GLY A 68 6.78 -8.36 5.35
CA GLY A 68 5.45 -8.95 5.34
C GLY A 68 5.30 -9.94 4.19
N ASN A 69 4.09 -10.46 4.04
CA ASN A 69 3.78 -11.50 3.06
C ASN A 69 3.08 -10.89 1.84
N ALA A 70 3.64 -11.12 0.67
CA ALA A 70 3.10 -10.73 -0.62
C ALA A 70 2.69 -11.99 -1.39
N LEU A 71 1.41 -12.13 -1.70
CA LEU A 71 0.93 -13.15 -2.63
C LEU A 71 1.10 -12.59 -4.04
N ASN A 72 2.08 -13.12 -4.75
CA ASN A 72 2.48 -12.71 -6.08
C ASN A 72 1.98 -13.71 -7.11
N ARG A 73 1.37 -13.21 -8.19
CA ARG A 73 0.93 -14.04 -9.31
C ARG A 73 1.97 -14.03 -10.42
N TYR A 74 2.29 -15.22 -10.87
CA TYR A 74 3.14 -15.45 -12.03
C TYR A 74 2.34 -16.19 -13.10
N CYS A 75 2.75 -15.98 -14.34
CA CYS A 75 2.14 -16.58 -15.52
C CYS A 75 3.20 -17.37 -16.26
N TYR A 76 2.91 -18.63 -16.57
CA TYR A 76 3.82 -19.55 -17.24
C TYR A 76 3.13 -20.33 -18.37
N ASN A 77 3.83 -20.54 -19.49
CA ASN A 77 3.29 -21.27 -20.65
C ASN A 77 4.07 -22.55 -21.00
N GLY A 78 5.04 -22.96 -20.19
CA GLY A 78 5.95 -24.07 -20.53
C GLY A 78 7.37 -23.64 -20.95
N THR A 79 7.54 -22.38 -21.35
CA THR A 79 8.79 -21.84 -21.88
C THR A 79 9.16 -20.51 -21.23
N ASP A 80 8.19 -19.60 -21.15
CA ASP A 80 8.37 -18.26 -20.61
C ASP A 80 7.58 -18.08 -19.31
N GLU A 81 8.14 -17.27 -18.41
CA GLU A 81 7.55 -16.91 -17.14
C GLU A 81 7.61 -15.40 -16.94
N TYR A 82 6.54 -14.80 -16.43
CA TYR A 82 6.54 -13.41 -16.02
C TYR A 82 5.70 -13.14 -14.77
N PHE A 83 6.09 -12.10 -14.04
CA PHE A 83 5.33 -11.59 -12.91
C PHE A 83 4.12 -10.78 -13.39
N ALA A 84 2.91 -11.23 -13.07
CA ALA A 84 1.66 -10.59 -13.49
C ALA A 84 1.23 -9.48 -12.53
N GLY A 85 1.64 -9.57 -11.27
CA GLY A 85 1.33 -8.57 -10.26
C GLY A 85 1.08 -9.18 -8.89
N ASN A 86 0.90 -8.30 -7.92
CA ASN A 86 0.55 -8.71 -6.58
C ASN A 86 -0.97 -8.92 -6.45
N VAL A 87 -1.37 -10.06 -5.88
CA VAL A 87 -2.77 -10.40 -5.58
C VAL A 87 -3.15 -9.90 -4.19
N ARG A 88 -2.24 -10.00 -3.22
CA ARG A 88 -2.47 -9.62 -1.83
C ARG A 88 -1.17 -9.21 -1.14
N LYS A 89 -1.22 -8.19 -0.28
CA LYS A 89 -0.15 -7.88 0.68
C LYS A 89 -0.70 -7.89 2.11
N VAL A 90 0.08 -8.43 3.04
CA VAL A 90 -0.23 -8.45 4.47
C VAL A 90 1.02 -8.05 5.25
N CYS A 91 1.00 -6.89 5.94
CA CYS A 91 2.07 -6.51 6.86
C CYS A 91 2.11 -7.51 8.04
N GLY A 92 3.30 -7.90 8.49
CA GLY A 92 3.46 -8.79 9.64
C GLY A 92 4.73 -9.62 9.58
N ALA A 93 4.88 -10.58 10.48
CA ALA A 93 5.95 -11.56 10.36
C ALA A 93 5.74 -12.39 9.08
N CYS A 94 6.84 -12.72 8.40
CA CYS A 94 6.79 -13.66 7.29
C CYS A 94 6.47 -15.08 7.78
N TYR A 95 5.92 -15.92 6.90
CA TYR A 95 5.60 -17.33 7.18
C TYR A 95 6.84 -18.17 7.49
#